data_AF-A0A1W9Q6R2-F1
#
_entry.id   AF-A0A1W9Q6R2-F1
#
_cell.length_a   1.000
_cell.length_b   1.000
_cell.length_c   1.000
_cell.angle_alpha   90.00
_cell.angle_beta   90.00
_cell.angle_gamma   90.00
#
_symmetry.space_group_name_H-M   'P 1'
#
loop_
_entity.id
_entity.type
_entity.pdbx_description
1 polymer ?
#
loop_
_entity_poly.entity_id
_entity_poly.type
_entity_poly.pdbx_seq_one_letter_code
_entity_poly.pdbx_strand_id
1 'polypeptide(L)'
;MLLVEGFYLLIVLIAIVRIVHDTRSVTKTLAYLLLVIFIPVLGMIFYFSFGINYRKRKIYSKKLKIDESFKADFQKRVVAYHENLTKLDLPVFRENRELISLLSHANVGGSRVLENSEVRILQNGEAFFPVLIEEMRRAKKHIHMQSYIYEDD
;
A
#
# COMPACT_ATOMS: atom_id res chain seq x y z
N MET A 1 -41.43 26.12 10.27
CA MET A 1 -40.20 26.94 10.22
C MET A 1 -39.02 26.21 10.85
N LEU A 2 -39.09 25.88 12.15
CA LEU A 2 -38.02 25.15 12.88
C LEU A 2 -37.56 23.82 12.25
N LEU A 3 -38.49 23.01 11.70
CA LEU A 3 -38.14 21.74 11.04
C LEU A 3 -37.31 21.93 9.76
N VAL A 4 -37.57 23.00 9.00
CA VAL A 4 -36.86 23.29 7.75
C VAL A 4 -35.45 23.78 8.07
N GLU A 5 -35.30 24.61 9.09
CA GLU A 5 -34.00 25.09 9.58
C GLU A 5 -33.14 23.96 10.13
N GLY A 6 -33.73 23.05 10.92
CA GLY A 6 -33.03 21.87 11.43
C GLY A 6 -32.55 20.92 10.32
N PHE A 7 -33.40 20.67 9.32
CA PHE A 7 -33.04 19.85 8.17
C PHE A 7 -31.90 20.48 7.35
N TYR A 8 -31.95 21.80 7.18
CA TYR A 8 -30.91 22.54 6.49
C TYR A 8 -29.55 22.47 7.20
N LEU A 9 -29.52 22.68 8.52
CA LEU A 9 -28.29 22.57 9.32
C LEU A 9 -27.69 21.15 9.25
N LEU A 10 -28.54 20.12 9.26
CA LEU A 10 -28.10 18.73 9.11
C LEU A 10 -27.41 18.50 7.76
N ILE A 11 -27.97 19.01 6.66
CA ILE A 11 -27.38 18.89 5.32
C ILE A 11 -26.00 19.57 5.27
N VAL A 12 -25.89 20.78 5.83
CA VAL A 12 -24.63 21.52 5.87
C VAL A 12 -23.57 20.77 6.69
N LEU A 13 -23.96 20.21 7.85
CA LEU A 13 -23.06 19.40 8.68
C LEU A 13 -22.55 18.16 7.93
N ILE A 14 -23.45 17.44 7.24
CA ILE A 14 -23.07 16.27 6.42
C ILE A 14 -22.11 16.69 5.30
N ALA A 15 -22.36 17.82 4.64
CA ALA A 15 -21.47 18.33 3.60
C ALA A 15 -20.07 18.65 4.14
N ILE A 16 -19.98 19.30 5.31
CA ILE A 16 -18.70 19.60 5.99
C ILE A 16 -17.93 18.32 6.30
N VAL A 17 -18.57 17.33 6.94
CA VAL A 17 -17.94 16.04 7.27
C VAL A 17 -17.42 15.36 6.00
N ARG A 18 -18.20 15.39 4.93
CA ARG A 18 -17.81 14.80 3.65
C ARG A 18 -16.63 15.52 3.00
N ILE A 19 -16.58 16.85 3.06
CA ILE A 19 -15.47 17.66 2.53
C ILE A 19 -14.16 17.27 3.20
N VAL A 20 -14.16 17.15 4.53
CA VAL A 20 -12.99 16.76 5.31
C VAL A 20 -12.56 15.33 4.98
N HIS A 21 -13.51 14.41 4.84
CA HIS A 21 -13.21 13.01 4.56
C HIS A 21 -12.66 12.76 3.14
N ASP A 22 -13.24 13.42 2.13
CA ASP A 22 -12.91 13.13 0.73
C ASP A 22 -11.71 13.96 0.21
N THR A 23 -11.41 15.11 0.82
CA THR A 23 -10.38 16.04 0.33
C THR A 23 -9.04 15.84 1.05
N ARG A 24 -8.05 15.29 0.34
CA ARG A 24 -6.72 14.99 0.91
C ARG A 24 -5.81 16.21 1.13
N SER A 25 -6.07 17.32 0.47
CA SER A 25 -5.24 18.54 0.56
C SER A 25 -5.90 19.52 1.52
N VAL A 26 -5.20 19.88 2.60
CA VAL A 26 -5.68 20.81 3.63
C VAL A 26 -6.14 22.13 3.02
N THR A 27 -5.38 22.67 2.06
CA THR A 27 -5.71 23.91 1.35
C THR A 27 -7.04 23.81 0.60
N LYS A 28 -7.28 22.69 -0.11
CA LYS A 28 -8.54 22.48 -0.84
C LYS A 28 -9.72 22.28 0.12
N THR A 29 -9.51 21.55 1.20
CA THR A 29 -10.52 21.32 2.24
C THR A 29 -11.00 22.67 2.81
N LEU A 30 -10.07 23.54 3.19
CA LEU A 30 -10.39 24.89 3.69
C LEU A 30 -11.17 25.71 2.66
N ALA A 31 -10.76 25.70 1.39
CA ALA A 31 -11.47 26.42 0.33
C ALA A 31 -12.92 25.95 0.16
N TYR A 32 -13.17 24.64 0.16
CA TYR A 32 -14.54 24.10 0.06
C TYR A 32 -15.37 24.37 1.32
N LEU A 33 -14.77 24.28 2.51
CA LEU A 33 -15.44 24.61 3.76
C LEU A 33 -15.88 26.07 3.79
N LEU A 34 -14.99 26.99 3.39
CA LEU A 34 -15.33 28.42 3.30
C LEU A 34 -16.48 28.64 2.31
N LEU A 35 -16.46 27.99 1.15
CA LEU A 35 -17.55 28.10 0.16
C LEU A 35 -18.89 27.63 0.73
N VAL A 36 -18.90 26.50 1.46
CA VAL A 36 -20.12 25.95 2.08
C VAL A 36 -20.58 26.76 3.31
N ILE A 37 -19.68 27.39 4.06
CA ILE A 37 -20.06 28.21 5.22
C ILE A 37 -20.64 29.55 4.76
N PHE A 38 -19.98 30.23 3.81
CA PHE A 38 -20.40 31.56 3.36
C PHE A 38 -21.54 31.51 2.34
N ILE A 39 -21.55 30.51 1.45
CA ILE A 39 -22.56 30.36 0.39
C ILE A 39 -23.03 28.90 0.33
N PRO A 40 -23.73 28.40 1.36
CA PRO A 40 -24.05 26.98 1.56
C PRO A 40 -24.63 26.26 0.35
N VAL A 41 -25.66 26.81 -0.29
CA VAL A 41 -26.28 26.14 -1.45
C VAL A 41 -25.30 26.05 -2.63
N LEU A 42 -24.66 27.17 -2.98
CA LEU A 42 -23.75 27.22 -4.14
C LEU A 42 -22.43 26.47 -3.86
N GLY A 43 -21.94 26.55 -2.63
CA GLY A 43 -20.75 25.85 -2.16
C GLY A 43 -20.90 24.36 -2.15
N MET A 44 -22.07 23.85 -1.76
CA MET A 44 -22.36 22.42 -1.87
C MET A 44 -22.38 21.97 -3.33
N ILE A 45 -23.05 22.70 -4.22
CA ILE A 45 -23.08 22.39 -5.65
C ILE A 45 -21.65 22.37 -6.21
N PHE A 46 -20.86 23.41 -5.93
CA PHE A 46 -19.47 23.52 -6.38
C PHE A 46 -18.60 22.36 -5.87
N TYR A 47 -18.72 22.01 -4.59
CA TYR A 47 -17.99 20.90 -4.00
C TYR A 47 -18.37 19.55 -4.64
N PHE A 48 -19.66 19.29 -4.87
CA PHE A 48 -20.09 18.05 -5.50
C PHE A 48 -19.68 17.95 -6.97
N SER A 49 -19.59 19.07 -7.67
CA SER A 49 -19.12 19.11 -9.06
C SER A 49 -17.60 18.96 -9.20
N PHE A 50 -16.81 19.63 -8.35
CA PHE A 50 -15.36 19.77 -8.55
C PHE A 50 -14.49 19.21 -7.42
N GLY A 51 -15.00 19.14 -6.20
CA GLY A 51 -14.24 18.69 -5.02
C GLY A 51 -14.03 17.18 -4.96
N ILE A 52 -14.97 16.40 -5.49
CA ILE A 52 -14.88 14.95 -5.43
C ILE A 52 -14.13 14.41 -6.66
N ASN A 53 -12.96 13.83 -6.42
CA ASN A 53 -12.20 13.19 -7.48
C ASN A 53 -12.68 11.75 -7.75
N TYR A 54 -13.84 11.62 -8.39
CA TYR A 54 -14.51 10.35 -8.68
C TYR A 54 -13.63 9.36 -9.46
N ARG A 55 -12.77 9.86 -10.37
CA ARG A 55 -11.83 9.04 -11.14
C ARG A 55 -10.82 8.34 -10.24
N LYS A 56 -10.24 9.09 -9.29
CA LYS A 56 -9.29 8.56 -8.32
C LYS A 56 -9.95 7.45 -7.49
N ARG A 57 -11.13 7.72 -6.92
CA ARG A 57 -11.88 6.75 -6.09
C ARG A 57 -12.17 5.43 -6.82
N LYS A 58 -12.55 5.48 -8.10
CA LYS A 58 -12.82 4.30 -8.93
C LYS A 58 -11.56 3.47 -9.21
N ILE A 59 -10.41 4.11 -9.39
CA ILE A 59 -9.13 3.41 -9.61
C ILE A 59 -8.67 2.73 -8.33
N TYR A 60 -8.70 3.43 -7.18
CA TYR A 60 -8.28 2.84 -5.91
C TYR A 60 -9.19 1.70 -5.46
N SER A 61 -10.51 1.78 -5.66
CA SER A 61 -11.41 0.68 -5.31
C SER A 61 -11.20 -0.57 -6.16
N LYS A 62 -10.89 -0.39 -7.46
CA LYS A 62 -10.51 -1.52 -8.34
C LYS A 62 -9.17 -2.12 -7.95
N LYS A 63 -8.15 -1.28 -7.66
CA LYS A 63 -6.85 -1.75 -7.18
C LYS A 63 -6.96 -2.52 -5.87
N LEU A 64 -7.72 -2.00 -4.89
CA LEU A 64 -7.92 -2.68 -3.61
C LEU A 64 -8.43 -4.12 -3.79
N LYS A 65 -9.43 -4.33 -4.65
CA LYS A 65 -10.00 -5.66 -4.89
C LYS A 65 -9.02 -6.63 -5.55
N ILE A 66 -8.24 -6.16 -6.52
CA ILE A 66 -7.24 -6.97 -7.22
C ILE A 66 -6.07 -7.32 -6.28
N ASP A 67 -5.61 -6.33 -5.51
CA ASP A 67 -4.54 -6.50 -4.54
C ASP A 67 -4.95 -7.46 -3.43
N GLU A 68 -6.20 -7.44 -2.99
CA GLU A 68 -6.72 -8.33 -1.95
C GLU A 68 -6.79 -9.79 -2.40
N SER A 69 -7.29 -10.05 -3.62
CA SER A 69 -7.30 -11.41 -4.18
C SER A 69 -5.89 -11.94 -4.43
N PHE A 70 -5.01 -11.11 -5.00
CA PHE A 70 -3.63 -11.50 -5.28
C PHE A 70 -2.85 -11.75 -3.98
N LYS A 71 -3.04 -10.89 -2.98
CA LYS A 71 -2.44 -11.05 -1.65
C LYS A 71 -2.92 -12.34 -0.99
N ALA A 72 -4.22 -12.64 -1.05
CA ALA A 72 -4.77 -13.86 -0.47
C ALA A 72 -4.19 -15.13 -1.15
N ASP A 73 -4.11 -15.14 -2.48
CA ASP A 73 -3.56 -16.29 -3.23
C ASP A 73 -2.05 -16.45 -3.02
N PHE A 74 -1.31 -15.34 -2.97
CA PHE A 74 0.11 -15.34 -2.65
C PHE A 74 0.33 -15.89 -1.24
N GLN A 75 -0.39 -15.39 -0.24
CA GLN A 75 -0.30 -15.88 1.13
C GLN A 75 -0.59 -17.37 1.21
N LYS A 76 -1.64 -17.88 0.54
CA LYS A 76 -1.93 -19.32 0.49
C LYS A 76 -0.77 -20.14 -0.10
N ARG A 77 -0.14 -19.66 -1.18
CA ARG A 77 0.99 -20.35 -1.83
C ARG A 77 2.21 -20.39 -0.93
N VAL A 78 2.57 -19.26 -0.32
CA VAL A 78 3.68 -19.19 0.64
C VAL A 78 3.36 -20.08 1.84
N VAL A 79 2.10 -20.15 2.25
CA VAL A 79 1.67 -21.01 3.36
C VAL A 79 1.93 -22.48 3.06
N ALA A 80 1.39 -22.97 1.94
CA ALA A 80 1.54 -24.34 1.49
C ALA A 80 3.01 -24.73 1.27
N TYR A 81 3.82 -23.82 0.72
CA TYR A 81 5.24 -24.07 0.48
C TYR A 81 6.00 -24.31 1.79
N HIS A 82 5.84 -23.44 2.78
CA HIS A 82 6.52 -23.57 4.08
C HIS A 82 6.03 -24.78 4.92
N GLU A 83 4.75 -25.17 4.79
CA GLU A 83 4.28 -26.42 5.40
C GLU A 83 4.95 -27.66 4.79
N ASN A 84 5.23 -27.65 3.48
CA ASN A 84 5.98 -28.72 2.83
C ASN A 84 7.45 -28.72 3.25
N LEU A 85 8.07 -27.54 3.42
CA LEU A 85 9.45 -27.43 3.92
C LEU A 85 9.61 -27.94 5.35
N THR A 86 8.66 -27.63 6.24
CA THR A 86 8.70 -28.12 7.62
C THR A 86 8.55 -29.66 7.69
N LYS A 87 7.98 -30.30 6.66
CA LYS A 87 7.92 -31.77 6.54
C LYS A 87 9.21 -32.36 5.95
N LEU A 88 9.98 -31.58 5.20
CA LEU A 88 11.31 -31.94 4.77
C LEU A 88 12.22 -31.86 6.00
N ASP A 89 12.65 -33.01 6.48
CA ASP A 89 13.37 -33.19 7.73
C ASP A 89 14.83 -32.70 7.66
N LEU A 90 15.00 -31.41 7.34
CA LEU A 90 16.29 -30.79 7.08
C LEU A 90 16.97 -30.41 8.40
N PRO A 91 18.29 -30.64 8.55
CA PRO A 91 19.04 -30.34 9.77
C PRO A 91 18.90 -28.86 10.21
N VAL A 92 18.96 -27.93 9.26
CA VAL A 92 18.84 -26.48 9.51
C VAL A 92 17.47 -26.11 10.10
N PHE A 93 16.40 -26.79 9.70
CA PHE A 93 15.07 -26.52 10.26
C PHE A 93 14.92 -27.05 11.68
N ARG A 94 15.62 -28.15 12.03
CA ARG A 94 15.63 -28.69 13.38
C ARG A 94 16.41 -27.79 14.34
N GLU A 95 17.60 -27.35 13.94
CA GLU A 95 18.48 -26.52 14.77
C GLU A 95 17.93 -25.11 14.99
N ASN A 96 17.19 -24.57 14.03
CA ASN A 96 16.68 -23.19 14.07
C ASN A 96 15.15 -23.10 14.24
N ARG A 97 14.48 -24.17 14.69
CA ARG A 97 13.01 -24.27 14.74
C ARG A 97 12.33 -23.09 15.44
N GLU A 98 12.86 -22.64 16.57
CA GLU A 98 12.31 -21.52 17.34
C GLU A 98 12.40 -20.19 16.59
N LEU A 99 13.55 -19.93 15.97
CA LEU A 99 13.78 -18.73 15.17
C LEU A 99 12.87 -18.71 13.93
N ILE A 100 12.77 -19.85 13.24
CA ILE A 100 11.91 -20.00 12.06
C ILE A 100 10.44 -19.79 12.43
N SER A 101 10.00 -20.34 13.57
CA SER A 101 8.66 -20.14 14.15
C SER A 101 8.38 -18.65 14.43
N LEU A 102 9.34 -17.95 15.05
CA LEU A 102 9.21 -16.53 15.38
C LEU A 102 9.11 -15.66 14.11
N LEU A 103 9.98 -15.89 13.13
CA LEU A 103 10.01 -15.13 11.88
C LEU A 103 8.78 -15.39 10.99
N SER A 104 8.23 -16.60 11.05
CA SER A 104 7.04 -16.99 10.29
C SER A 104 5.74 -16.46 10.92
N HIS A 105 5.81 -15.83 12.09
CA HIS A 105 4.65 -15.29 12.78
C HIS A 105 4.14 -14.02 12.09
N ALA A 106 2.82 -13.92 11.91
CA ALA A 106 2.19 -12.81 11.19
C ALA A 106 2.49 -11.43 11.80
N ASN A 107 2.71 -11.39 13.11
CA ASN A 107 3.03 -10.16 13.85
C ASN A 107 4.45 -9.63 13.60
N VAL A 108 5.35 -10.44 13.04
CA VAL A 108 6.75 -10.08 12.73
C VAL A 108 6.94 -9.81 11.23
N GLY A 109 5.84 -9.66 10.48
CA GLY A 109 5.83 -9.43 9.04
C GLY A 109 5.47 -10.67 8.22
N GLY A 110 5.36 -11.85 8.85
CA GLY A 110 4.89 -13.08 8.20
C GLY A 110 5.81 -13.57 7.07
N SER A 111 7.09 -13.21 7.12
CA SER A 111 8.08 -13.67 6.16
C SER A 111 8.40 -15.14 6.43
N ARG A 112 7.82 -16.02 5.61
CA ARG A 112 8.06 -17.46 5.72
C ARG A 112 9.42 -17.79 5.13
N VAL A 113 10.17 -18.63 5.84
CA VAL A 113 11.48 -19.11 5.39
C VAL A 113 11.33 -19.92 4.12
N LEU A 114 12.02 -19.51 3.06
CA LEU A 114 12.11 -20.21 1.79
C LEU A 114 13.40 -21.04 1.77
N GLU A 115 13.29 -22.29 1.35
CA GLU A 115 14.47 -23.11 1.07
C GLU A 115 15.11 -22.59 -0.22
N ASN A 116 16.43 -22.40 -0.19
CA ASN A 116 17.26 -22.05 -1.35
C ASN A 116 17.30 -20.57 -1.79
N SER A 117 17.43 -19.65 -0.83
CA SER A 117 17.98 -18.33 -1.16
C SER A 117 19.51 -18.43 -1.08
N GLU A 118 20.20 -18.51 -2.22
CA GLU A 118 21.63 -18.24 -2.24
C GLU A 118 21.83 -16.78 -1.81
N VAL A 119 22.34 -16.57 -0.60
CA VAL A 119 22.56 -15.23 -0.06
C VAL A 119 24.03 -14.90 -0.19
N ARG A 120 24.31 -13.86 -0.98
CA ARG A 120 25.64 -13.25 -1.09
C ARG A 120 25.63 -11.90 -0.38
N ILE A 121 26.46 -11.77 0.65
CA ILE A 121 26.67 -10.48 1.33
C ILE A 121 27.72 -9.69 0.54
N LEU A 122 27.35 -8.49 0.11
CA LEU A 122 28.24 -7.55 -0.57
C LEU A 122 28.46 -6.34 0.34
N GLN A 123 29.70 -6.13 0.75
CA GLN A 123 30.07 -5.01 1.60
C GLN A 123 30.48 -3.83 0.73
N ASN A 124 29.84 -2.68 0.94
CA ASN A 124 30.10 -1.40 0.25
C ASN A 124 29.76 -1.39 -1.25
N GLY A 125 29.81 -0.19 -1.84
CA GLY A 125 29.52 0.04 -3.26
C GLY A 125 30.51 -0.64 -4.20
N GLU A 126 31.79 -0.67 -3.83
CA GLU A 126 32.87 -1.25 -4.64
C GLU A 126 32.66 -2.75 -4.93
N ALA A 127 32.09 -3.49 -3.97
CA ALA A 127 31.73 -4.89 -4.17
C ALA A 127 30.34 -5.06 -4.82
N PHE A 128 29.42 -4.13 -4.56
CA PHE A 128 28.04 -4.20 -5.04
C PHE A 128 27.90 -3.87 -6.54
N PHE A 129 28.45 -2.73 -6.99
CA PHE A 129 28.21 -2.23 -8.34
C PHE A 129 28.73 -3.16 -9.46
N PRO A 130 29.93 -3.78 -9.36
CA PRO A 130 30.39 -4.71 -10.38
C PRO A 130 29.45 -5.91 -10.53
N VAL A 131 28.97 -6.46 -9.42
CA VAL A 131 28.03 -7.59 -9.41
C VAL A 131 26.68 -7.18 -9.98
N LEU A 132 26.15 -6.02 -9.58
CA LEU A 132 24.90 -5.49 -10.14
C LEU A 132 24.98 -5.37 -11.66
N ILE A 133 26.05 -4.76 -12.19
CA ILE A 133 26.24 -4.57 -13.63
C ILE A 133 26.35 -5.92 -14.35
N GLU A 134 27.06 -6.89 -13.78
CA GLU A 134 27.17 -8.23 -14.36
C GLU A 134 25.81 -8.94 -14.41
N GLU A 135 25.03 -8.91 -13.32
CA GLU A 135 23.71 -9.52 -13.26
C GLU A 135 22.72 -8.83 -14.20
N MET A 136 22.81 -7.50 -14.35
CA MET A 136 22.05 -6.75 -15.36
C MET A 136 22.38 -7.21 -16.79
N ARG A 137 23.66 -7.46 -17.11
CA ARG A 137 24.05 -7.98 -18.43
C ARG A 137 23.59 -9.41 -18.67
N ARG A 138 23.46 -10.23 -17.62
CA ARG A 138 23.00 -11.63 -17.69
C ARG A 138 21.49 -11.77 -17.77
N ALA A 139 20.74 -10.75 -17.39
CA ALA A 139 19.28 -10.79 -17.34
C ALA A 139 18.66 -11.04 -18.73
N LYS A 140 17.80 -12.07 -18.84
CA LYS A 140 17.19 -12.49 -20.13
C LYS A 140 15.75 -12.04 -20.34
N LYS A 141 15.00 -11.76 -19.27
CA LYS A 141 13.55 -11.50 -19.33
C LYS A 141 13.18 -10.13 -18.79
N HIS A 142 13.55 -9.83 -17.55
CA HIS A 142 13.20 -8.60 -16.88
C HIS A 142 14.28 -8.22 -15.86
N ILE A 143 14.47 -6.92 -15.69
CA ILE A 143 15.26 -6.33 -14.60
C ILE A 143 14.28 -5.47 -13.81
N HIS A 144 14.09 -5.80 -12.53
CA HIS A 144 13.32 -4.99 -11.59
C HIS A 144 14.32 -4.31 -10.66
N MET A 145 14.36 -2.98 -10.69
CA MET A 145 15.26 -2.18 -9.88
C MET A 145 14.45 -1.18 -9.06
N GLN A 146 14.83 -1.02 -7.80
CA GLN A 146 14.24 -0.04 -6.89
C GLN A 146 15.37 0.62 -6.10
N SER A 147 15.56 1.93 -6.30
CA SER A 147 16.51 2.76 -5.55
C SER A 147 15.78 3.97 -4.97
N TYR A 148 16.34 4.55 -3.91
CA TYR A 148 15.82 5.81 -3.35
C TYR A 148 16.19 7.00 -4.23
N ILE A 149 17.45 7.03 -4.69
CA ILE A 149 18.00 8.03 -5.61
C ILE A 149 18.61 7.29 -6.79
N TYR A 150 18.38 7.82 -7.98
CA TYR A 150 19.05 7.47 -9.22
C TYR A 150 19.38 8.77 -9.93
N GLU A 151 20.67 9.06 -10.05
CA GLU A 151 21.17 10.31 -10.60
C GLU A 151 22.25 9.95 -11.62
N ASP A 152 22.28 10.71 -12.71
CA ASP A 152 23.36 10.65 -13.68
C ASP A 152 24.44 11.59 -13.16
N ASP A 153 25.64 11.06 -12.91
CA ASP A 153 26.81 11.87 -12.52
C ASP A 153 27.33 12.69 -13.71
#